data_AF-X1G992-F1
#
_entry.id   AF-X1G992-F1
#
_cell.length_a   1.000
_cell.length_b   1.000
_cell.length_c   1.000
_cell.angle_alpha   90.00
_cell.angle_beta   90.00
_cell.angle_gamma   90.00
#
_symmetry.space_group_name_H-M   'P 1'
#
loop_
_entity.id
_entity.type
_entity.pdbx_description
1 polymer ?
#
loop_
_entity_poly.entity_id
_entity_poly.type
_entity_poly.pdbx_seq_one_letter_code
_entity_poly.pdbx_strand_id
1 'polypeptide(L)' 'MLPPKAQQILELNIAEASPKMPPDVKVALTMGAGAIERIIAWREKCNDDLLWNLPGETEE' A
#
# COMPACT_ATOMS: atom_id res chain seq x y z
N MET A 1 -10.48 10.15 -2.03
CA MET A 1 -9.78 9.33 -3.03
C MET A 1 -8.34 9.80 -3.09
N LEU A 2 -7.35 8.90 -3.06
CA LEU A 2 -6.04 9.33 -3.56
C LEU A 2 -6.21 9.73 -5.04
N PRO A 3 -5.59 10.82 -5.49
CA PRO A 3 -5.61 11.17 -6.90
C PRO A 3 -5.08 9.99 -7.72
N PRO A 4 -5.68 9.60 -8.85
CA PRO A 4 -5.19 8.52 -9.70
C PRO A 4 -3.71 8.66 -10.09
N LYS A 5 -3.22 9.92 -10.15
CA LYS A 5 -1.80 10.25 -10.34
C LYS A 5 -0.90 9.77 -9.21
N ALA A 6 -1.33 9.82 -7.96
CA ALA A 6 -0.50 9.44 -6.82
C ALA A 6 -0.25 7.92 -6.78
N GLN A 7 -1.26 7.11 -7.16
CA GLN A 7 -1.13 5.66 -7.27
C GLN A 7 -0.17 5.27 -8.41
N GLN A 8 -0.32 5.90 -9.58
CA GLN A 8 0.60 5.71 -10.71
C GLN A 8 2.05 6.08 -10.36
N ILE A 9 2.26 7.19 -9.63
CA ILE A 9 3.60 7.60 -9.20
C ILE A 9 4.22 6.59 -8.22
N LEU A 10 3.43 6.02 -7.31
CA LEU A 10 3.89 4.97 -6.40
C LEU A 10 4.29 3.70 -7.16
N GLU A 11 3.44 3.24 -8.09
CA GLU A 11 3.72 2.06 -8.91
C GLU A 11 4.96 2.23 -9.79
N LEU A 12 5.10 3.39 -10.45
CA LEU A 12 6.28 3.71 -11.26
C LEU A 12 7.56 3.73 -10.42
N ASN A 13 7.52 4.36 -9.24
CA ASN A 13 8.68 4.37 -8.34
C ASN A 13 9.05 2.97 -7.85
N ILE A 14 8.06 2.14 -7.49
CA ILE A 14 8.31 0.75 -7.07
C ILE A 14 8.89 -0.07 -8.22
N ALA A 15 8.40 0.10 -9.45
CA ALA A 15 8.85 -0.64 -10.62
C ALA A 15 10.25 -0.22 -11.08
N GLU A 16 10.51 1.08 -11.22
CA GLU A 16 11.77 1.61 -11.76
C GLU A 16 12.89 1.67 -10.71
N ALA A 17 12.57 2.02 -9.45
CA ALA A 17 13.57 2.13 -8.40
C ALA A 17 13.81 0.80 -7.66
N SER A 18 12.92 -0.20 -7.81
CA SER A 18 13.05 -1.56 -7.22
C SER A 18 14.47 -2.14 -7.27
N PRO A 19 15.19 -2.10 -8.41
CA PRO A 19 16.50 -2.75 -8.53
C PRO A 19 17.60 -2.09 -7.69
N LYS A 20 17.42 -0.82 -7.31
CA LYS A 20 18.41 -0.03 -6.54
C LYS A 20 17.96 0.22 -5.11
N MET A 21 16.76 -0.22 -4.75
CA MET A 21 16.14 0.06 -3.46
C MET A 21 16.58 -0.97 -2.43
N PRO A 22 16.95 -0.55 -1.20
CA PRO A 22 17.18 -1.48 -0.11
C PRO A 22 15.94 -2.38 0.11
N PRO A 23 16.12 -3.69 0.39
CA PRO A 23 15.00 -4.61 0.56
C PRO A 23 13.93 -4.13 1.55
N ASP A 24 14.35 -3.57 2.68
CA ASP A 24 13.45 -3.09 3.73
C ASP A 24 12.58 -1.92 3.25
N VAL A 25 13.17 -1.01 2.48
CA VAL A 25 12.46 0.14 1.90
C VAL A 25 11.43 -0.32 0.87
N LYS A 26 11.79 -1.32 0.06
CA LYS A 26 10.87 -1.92 -0.91
C LYS A 26 9.68 -2.60 -0.21
N VAL A 27 9.94 -3.35 0.85
CA VAL A 27 8.91 -4.02 1.66
C VAL A 27 7.98 -2.97 2.28
N ALA A 28 8.53 -1.93 2.91
CA ALA A 28 7.74 -0.85 3.51
C ALA A 28 6.85 -0.12 2.50
N LEU A 29 7.36 0.20 1.30
CA LEU A 29 6.57 0.83 0.24
C LEU A 29 5.46 -0.08 -0.29
N THR A 30 5.74 -1.37 -0.43
CA THR A 30 4.75 -2.37 -0.87
C THR A 30 3.63 -2.51 0.15
N MET A 31 3.97 -2.57 1.45
CA MET A 31 3.01 -2.61 2.55
C MET A 31 2.16 -1.34 2.60
N GLY A 32 2.78 -0.17 2.47
CA GLY A 32 2.08 1.12 2.45
C GLY A 32 1.11 1.26 1.28
N ALA A 33 1.50 0.81 0.08
CA ALA A 33 0.62 0.78 -1.08
C ALA A 33 -0.60 -0.13 -0.85
N GLY A 34 -0.40 -1.34 -0.33
CA GLY A 34 -1.49 -2.26 -0.01
C GLY A 34 -2.42 -1.74 1.10
N ALA A 35 -1.89 -1.06 2.11
CA ALA A 35 -2.69 -0.42 3.15
C ALA A 35 -3.59 0.68 2.58
N ILE A 36 -3.05 1.50 1.68
CA ILE A 36 -3.81 2.54 0.98
C ILE A 36 -4.99 1.95 0.19
N GLU A 37 -4.76 0.88 -0.57
CA GLU A 37 -5.81 0.22 -1.35
C GLU A 37 -6.93 -0.33 -0.46
N ARG A 38 -6.58 -0.94 0.68
CA ARG A 38 -7.55 -1.45 1.66
C ARG A 38 -8.38 -0.33 2.30
N ILE A 39 -7.74 0.79 2.65
CA ILE A 39 -8.45 1.97 3.18
C ILE A 39 -9.44 2.53 2.14
N ILE A 40 -9.05 2.59 0.87
CA ILE A 40 -9.95 3.02 -0.21
C ILE A 40 -11.14 2.05 -0.33
N ALA A 41 -10.87 0.74 -0.38
CA ALA A 41 -11.90 -0.28 -0.47
C ALA A 41 -12.85 -0.27 0.74
N TRP A 42 -12.35 -0.03 1.96
CA TRP A 42 -13.16 0.20 3.15
C TRP A 42 -14.08 1.40 2.96
N ARG A 43 -13.55 2.56 2.54
CA ARG A 43 -14.35 3.77 2.32
C ARG A 43 -15.46 3.57 1.29
N GLU A 44 -15.20 2.80 0.25
CA GLU A 44 -16.17 2.56 -0.84
C GLU A 44 -17.21 1.51 -0.48
N LYS A 45 -16.86 0.51 0.33
CA LYS A 45 -17.71 -0.67 0.59
C LYS A 45 -18.17 -0.82 2.04
N CYS A 46 -17.77 0.08 2.94
CA CYS A 46 -17.97 -0.01 4.40
C CYS A 46 -17.56 -1.38 4.96
N ASN A 47 -16.46 -1.95 4.45
CA ASN A 47 -15.99 -3.28 4.83
C ASN A 47 -14.92 -3.20 5.92
N ASP A 48 -15.34 -3.19 7.18
CA ASP A 48 -14.49 -3.00 8.36
C ASP A 48 -13.39 -4.07 8.52
N ASP A 49 -13.56 -5.26 7.95
CA ASP A 49 -12.53 -6.33 7.98
C ASP A 49 -11.21 -5.91 7.32
N LEU A 50 -11.26 -4.91 6.43
CA LEU A 50 -10.09 -4.37 5.72
C LEU A 50 -9.28 -3.36 6.56
N LEU A 51 -9.85 -2.87 7.67
CA LEU A 51 -9.22 -1.87 8.54
C LEU A 51 -8.32 -2.51 9.61
N TRP A 52 -8.64 -3.75 9.98
CA TRP A 52 -7.97 -4.49 11.06
C TRP A 52 -6.97 -5.53 10.56
N ASN A 53 -6.85 -5.70 9.24
CA ASN A 53 -5.90 -6.62 8.60
C ASN A 53 -4.98 -5.82 7.69
N LEU A 54 -4.18 -4.90 8.23
CA LEU A 54 -3.22 -4.19 7.41
C LEU A 54 -2.05 -5.10 7.03
N PRO A 55 -1.47 -4.94 5.83
CA PRO A 55 -0.30 -5.74 5.44
C PRO A 55 0.82 -5.56 6.46
N GLY A 56 1.32 -6.68 7.01
CA GLY A 56 2.45 -6.76 7.93
C GLY A 56 2.14 -6.46 9.40
N GLU A 57 0.88 -6.31 9.78
CA GLU A 57 0.49 -6.50 11.19
C GLU A 57 0.54 -8.01 11.50
N THR A 58 1.30 -8.37 12.54
CA THR A 58 1.25 -9.68 13.19
C THR A 58 0.58 -9.49 14.53
N GLU A 59 -0.34 -10.39 14.92
CA GLU A 59 -0.85 -10.42 16.30
C GLU A 59 0.35 -10.50 17.26
N GLU A 60 0.44 -9.54 18.20
CA GLU A 60 1.45 -9.53 19.27
C GLU A 60 1.28 -10.70 20.24
#